data_AF-A0A381P6L2-F1
#
_entry.id   AF-A0A381P6L2-F1
#
_cell.length_a   1.000
_cell.length_b   1.000
_cell.length_c   1.000
_cell.angle_alpha   90.00
_cell.angle_beta   90.00
_cell.angle_gamma   90.00
#
_symmetry.space_group_name_H-M   'P 1'
#
loop_
_entity.id
_entity.type
_entity.pdbx_description
1 polymer ?
#
loop_
_entity_poly.entity_id
_entity_poly.type
_entity_poly.pdbx_seq_one_letter_code
_entity_poly.pdbx_strand_id
1 'polypeptide(L)'
;MIVALDVVKGRSWVPRFFETRERFMKAICNGQIIAESEDTVVIEGNHYFPRASIVVEFFTDSKTTSICPWKGTAHYLNVVVDGETEADAAWHYPDPKPSAAEISDRVAFWGAVEVLS
;
A
#
# COMPACT_ATOMS: atom_id res chain seq x y z
N MET A 1 -16.49 16.76 -10.35
CA MET A 1 -17.45 16.57 -11.47
C MET A 1 -17.38 17.79 -12.39
N ILE A 2 -16.61 17.72 -13.48
CA ILE A 2 -16.59 18.78 -14.50
C ILE A 2 -16.80 18.09 -15.85
N VAL A 3 -17.87 18.48 -16.54
CA VAL A 3 -18.17 18.03 -17.90
C VAL A 3 -17.58 19.05 -18.86
N ALA A 4 -16.55 18.68 -19.62
CA ALA A 4 -16.15 19.43 -20.80
C ALA A 4 -17.00 18.94 -21.98
N LEU A 5 -17.82 19.81 -22.54
CA LEU A 5 -18.66 19.55 -23.71
C LEU A 5 -17.89 19.92 -24.97
N ASP A 6 -17.26 18.96 -25.65
CA ASP A 6 -16.85 19.14 -27.04
C ASP A 6 -17.85 18.44 -27.97
N VAL A 7 -18.57 19.25 -28.76
CA VAL A 7 -19.51 18.78 -29.77
C VAL A 7 -18.75 18.53 -31.06
N VAL A 8 -18.48 17.26 -31.38
CA VAL A 8 -18.09 16.84 -32.73
C VAL A 8 -19.18 15.93 -33.31
N LYS A 9 -19.85 16.39 -34.37
CA LYS A 9 -20.92 15.68 -35.07
C LYS A 9 -20.43 14.34 -35.64
N GLY A 10 -21.16 13.26 -35.39
CA GLY A 10 -21.22 12.11 -36.31
C GLY A 10 -20.61 10.76 -35.88
N ARG A 11 -20.28 10.54 -34.61
CA ARG A 11 -19.95 9.18 -34.10
C ARG A 11 -20.95 8.76 -33.04
N SER A 12 -21.37 7.50 -33.10
CA SER A 12 -22.23 6.88 -32.08
C SER A 12 -21.62 7.09 -30.69
N TRP A 13 -22.42 7.66 -29.80
CA TRP A 13 -22.02 7.95 -28.42
C TRP A 13 -22.08 6.66 -27.61
N VAL A 14 -20.95 5.98 -27.47
CA VAL A 14 -20.73 5.14 -26.31
C VAL A 14 -20.10 6.03 -25.24
N PRO A 15 -20.77 6.32 -24.11
CA PRO A 15 -20.11 6.98 -23.01
C PRO A 15 -19.00 6.05 -22.54
N ARG A 16 -17.77 6.35 -22.93
CA ARG A 16 -16.61 5.82 -22.25
C ARG A 16 -16.51 6.62 -20.96
N PHE A 17 -17.14 6.12 -19.91
CA PHE A 17 -16.79 6.53 -18.56
C PHE A 17 -15.30 6.27 -18.42
N PHE A 18 -14.50 7.33 -18.46
CA PHE A 18 -13.18 7.27 -17.88
C PHE A 18 -13.44 7.25 -16.39
N GLU A 19 -13.63 6.05 -15.84
CA GLU A 19 -13.35 5.80 -14.44
C GLU A 19 -11.90 6.25 -14.28
N THR A 20 -11.68 7.43 -13.70
CA THR A 20 -10.37 7.73 -13.16
C THR A 20 -10.11 6.57 -12.22
N ARG A 21 -9.22 5.65 -12.59
CA ARG A 21 -8.69 4.65 -11.65
C ARG A 21 -8.00 5.47 -10.57
N GLU A 22 -8.77 5.93 -9.60
CA GLU A 22 -8.28 6.34 -8.30
C GLU A 22 -7.40 5.18 -7.86
N ARG A 23 -6.16 5.50 -7.46
CA ARG A 23 -5.05 4.54 -7.41
C ARG A 23 -5.26 3.58 -6.25
N PHE A 24 -6.14 2.61 -6.46
CA PHE A 24 -6.54 1.62 -5.48
C PHE A 24 -5.45 0.56 -5.41
N MET A 25 -4.51 0.72 -4.48
CA MET A 25 -3.42 -0.22 -4.30
C MET A 25 -3.89 -1.39 -3.44
N LYS A 26 -3.37 -2.58 -3.75
CA LYS A 26 -3.58 -3.81 -2.99
C LYS A 26 -2.24 -4.46 -2.68
N ALA A 27 -2.08 -4.91 -1.45
CA ALA A 27 -1.03 -5.84 -1.04
C ALA A 27 -1.63 -7.24 -0.98
N ILE A 28 -1.04 -8.19 -1.72
CA ILE A 28 -1.56 -9.55 -1.87
C ILE A 28 -0.48 -10.55 -1.44
N CYS A 29 -0.84 -11.49 -0.58
CA CYS A 29 0.03 -12.60 -0.16
C CYS A 29 -0.74 -13.90 -0.26
N ASN A 30 -0.19 -14.91 -0.94
CA ASN A 30 -0.84 -16.19 -1.19
C ASN A 30 -2.29 -16.06 -1.73
N GLY A 31 -2.53 -15.05 -2.57
CA GLY A 31 -3.84 -14.77 -3.17
C GLY A 31 -4.84 -14.04 -2.25
N GLN A 32 -4.51 -13.78 -0.98
CA GLN A 32 -5.32 -12.99 -0.07
C GLN A 32 -4.92 -11.51 -0.10
N ILE A 33 -5.91 -10.62 -0.10
CA ILE A 33 -5.67 -9.17 0.06
C ILE A 33 -5.41 -8.90 1.54
N ILE A 34 -4.17 -8.53 1.86
CA ILE A 34 -3.74 -8.26 3.24
C ILE A 34 -3.74 -6.78 3.58
N ALA A 35 -3.79 -5.90 2.57
CA ALA A 35 -4.06 -4.47 2.72
C ALA A 35 -4.61 -3.90 1.42
N GLU A 36 -5.48 -2.89 1.52
CA GLU A 36 -5.95 -2.13 0.36
C GLU A 36 -6.21 -0.67 0.71
N SER A 37 -5.79 0.26 -0.16
CA SER A 37 -6.00 1.70 0.07
C SER A 37 -5.77 2.52 -1.20
N GLU A 38 -6.50 3.62 -1.31
CA GLU A 38 -6.24 4.70 -2.28
C GLU A 38 -5.25 5.74 -1.72
N ASP A 39 -5.10 5.81 -0.39
CA ASP A 39 -4.22 6.73 0.32
C ASP A 39 -2.88 6.03 0.61
N THR A 40 -2.09 5.72 -0.41
CA THR A 40 -0.71 5.23 -0.21
C THR A 40 0.32 6.33 -0.44
N VAL A 41 1.38 6.34 0.37
CA VAL A 41 2.55 7.21 0.17
C VAL A 41 3.65 6.40 -0.50
N VAL A 42 4.32 6.94 -1.52
CA VAL A 42 5.39 6.23 -2.23
C VAL A 42 6.75 6.82 -1.88
N ILE A 43 7.62 6.00 -1.27
CA ILE A 43 9.01 6.37 -0.98
C ILE A 43 9.93 5.26 -1.49
N GLU A 44 10.91 5.65 -2.31
CA GLU A 44 11.91 4.72 -2.88
C GLU A 44 11.26 3.52 -3.58
N GLY A 45 10.13 3.74 -4.26
CA GLY A 45 9.38 2.71 -4.97
C GLY A 45 8.47 1.83 -4.10
N ASN A 46 8.47 2.01 -2.79
CA ASN A 46 7.61 1.25 -1.88
C ASN A 46 6.33 2.03 -1.57
N HIS A 47 5.19 1.35 -1.62
CA HIS A 47 3.92 1.89 -1.16
C HIS A 47 3.77 1.68 0.34
N TYR A 48 3.49 2.77 1.05
CA TYR A 48 3.20 2.81 2.47
C TYR A 48 1.69 2.99 2.66
N PHE A 49 1.04 1.89 3.02
CA PHE A 49 -0.39 1.81 3.30
C PHE A 49 -0.68 2.37 4.69
N PRO A 50 -1.79 3.10 4.90
CA PRO A 50 -2.24 3.49 6.23
C PRO A 50 -2.36 2.25 7.11
N ARG A 51 -1.96 2.34 8.37
CA ARG A 51 -2.10 1.21 9.31
C ARG A 51 -3.54 0.70 9.37
N ALA A 52 -4.51 1.61 9.32
CA ALA A 52 -5.94 1.27 9.34
C ALA A 52 -6.42 0.48 8.11
N SER A 53 -5.63 0.43 7.04
CA SER A 53 -5.97 -0.24 5.78
C SER A 53 -5.40 -1.66 5.66
N ILE A 54 -4.65 -2.13 6.67
CA ILE A 54 -4.17 -3.52 6.71
C ILE A 54 -5.20 -4.41 7.41
N VAL A 55 -5.31 -5.65 6.98
CA VAL A 55 -6.15 -6.66 7.62
C VAL A 55 -5.33 -7.32 8.74
N VAL A 56 -5.48 -6.78 9.96
CA VAL A 56 -4.65 -7.10 11.13
C VAL A 56 -4.54 -8.59 11.46
N GLU A 57 -5.54 -9.40 11.09
CA GLU A 57 -5.57 -10.85 11.33
C GLU A 57 -4.46 -11.62 10.59
N PHE A 58 -3.92 -11.05 9.50
CA PHE A 58 -2.82 -11.65 8.76
C PHE A 58 -1.43 -11.25 9.29
N PHE A 59 -1.33 -10.56 10.43
CA PHE A 59 -0.05 -10.03 10.91
C PHE A 59 0.29 -10.52 12.32
N THR A 60 1.58 -10.77 12.52
CA THR A 60 2.16 -10.98 13.86
C THR A 60 3.44 -10.17 14.02
N ASP A 61 3.77 -9.81 15.25
CA ASP A 61 4.99 -9.06 15.54
C ASP A 61 6.23 -9.90 15.24
N SER A 62 7.22 -9.27 14.61
CA SER A 62 8.58 -9.78 14.54
C SER A 62 9.49 -9.09 15.57
N LYS A 63 10.55 -9.79 15.98
CA LYS A 63 11.62 -9.19 16.79
C LYS A 63 12.65 -8.44 15.94
N THR A 64 12.56 -8.55 14.61
CA THR A 64 13.49 -7.93 13.68
C THR A 64 13.29 -6.41 13.67
N THR A 65 14.41 -5.69 13.68
CA THR A 65 14.45 -4.24 13.45
C THR A 65 15.65 -3.90 12.59
N SER A 66 15.60 -2.77 11.88
CA SER A 66 16.72 -2.24 11.12
C SER A 66 16.78 -0.72 11.23
N ILE A 67 17.96 -0.13 11.04
CA ILE A 67 18.15 1.33 11.17
C ILE A 67 18.37 1.92 9.77
N CYS A 68 17.52 2.87 9.41
CA CYS A 68 17.72 3.74 8.25
C CYS A 68 18.16 5.13 8.73
N PRO A 69 19.29 5.68 8.25
CA PRO A 69 19.82 6.96 8.73
C PRO A 69 18.83 8.13 8.67
N TRP A 70 17.95 8.13 7.66
CA TRP A 70 17.02 9.24 7.39
C TRP A 70 15.55 8.94 7.69
N LYS A 71 15.16 7.66 7.79
CA LYS A 71 13.77 7.27 8.15
C LYS A 71 13.61 6.96 9.64
N GLY A 72 14.62 6.43 10.31
CA GLY A 72 14.52 5.96 11.71
C GLY A 72 14.68 4.45 11.82
N THR A 73 14.13 3.86 12.90
CA THR A 73 14.17 2.42 13.14
C THR A 73 12.94 1.76 12.52
N ALA A 74 13.16 0.86 11.58
CA ALA A 74 12.10 0.01 11.03
C ALA A 74 11.81 -1.15 11.98
N HIS A 75 10.53 -1.44 12.16
CA HIS A 75 10.02 -2.64 12.85
C HIS A 75 9.33 -3.52 11.83
N TYR A 76 9.55 -4.82 11.93
CA TYR A 76 9.04 -5.80 10.98
C TYR A 76 7.85 -6.57 11.56
N LEU A 77 6.99 -7.06 10.67
CA LEU A 77 5.86 -7.93 10.96
C LEU A 77 5.97 -9.15 10.05
N ASN A 78 5.57 -10.31 10.56
CA ASN A 78 5.35 -11.47 9.72
C ASN A 78 3.95 -11.39 9.12
N VAL A 79 3.82 -11.86 7.88
CA VAL A 79 2.51 -12.06 7.24
C VAL A 79 2.15 -13.53 7.36
N VAL A 80 0.95 -13.82 7.87
CA VAL A 80 0.45 -15.17 8.10
C VAL A 80 -0.84 -15.35 7.29
N VAL A 81 -0.80 -16.19 6.27
CA VAL A 81 -1.95 -16.48 5.39
C VAL A 81 -2.08 -17.99 5.25
N ASP A 82 -3.28 -18.52 5.47
CA ASP A 82 -3.60 -19.95 5.35
C ASP A 82 -2.66 -20.90 6.14
N GLY A 83 -2.12 -20.40 7.27
CA GLY A 83 -1.21 -21.14 8.13
C GLY A 83 0.27 -21.11 7.70
N GLU A 84 0.57 -20.48 6.57
CA GLU A 84 1.94 -20.21 6.12
C GLU A 84 2.41 -18.85 6.65
N THR A 85 3.69 -18.75 7.01
CA THR A 85 4.29 -17.53 7.57
C THR A 85 5.39 -17.01 6.66
N GLU A 86 5.16 -15.82 6.12
CA GLU A 86 6.15 -15.00 5.44
C GLU A 86 6.83 -14.09 6.45
N ALA A 87 8.01 -14.53 6.90
CA ALA A 87 8.77 -13.84 7.94
C ALA A 87 9.24 -12.45 7.48
N ASP A 88 9.08 -11.46 8.35
CA ASP A 88 9.51 -10.07 8.11
C ASP A 88 8.95 -9.44 6.81
N ALA A 89 7.85 -9.95 6.26
CA ALA A 89 7.32 -9.57 4.95
C ALA A 89 6.60 -8.20 4.91
N ALA A 90 6.46 -7.54 6.06
CA ALA A 90 6.00 -6.16 6.16
C ALA A 90 6.89 -5.37 7.14
N TRP A 91 7.00 -4.06 6.94
CA TRP A 91 7.70 -3.18 7.86
C TRP A 91 7.01 -1.83 8.02
N HIS A 92 7.32 -1.16 9.13
CA HIS A 92 6.88 0.20 9.40
C HIS A 92 7.90 0.94 10.26
N TYR A 93 7.75 2.26 10.35
CA TYR A 93 8.53 3.11 11.24
C TYR A 93 7.61 3.65 12.34
N PRO A 94 7.67 3.14 13.59
CA PRO A 94 6.82 3.65 14.67
C PRO A 94 7.14 5.10 15.04
N ASP A 95 8.41 5.48 14.96
CA ASP A 95 8.92 6.82 15.23
C ASP A 95 9.80 7.27 14.04
N PRO A 96 9.19 7.64 12.90
CA PRO A 96 9.95 8.09 11.76
C PRO A 96 10.58 9.46 12.03
N LYS A 97 11.77 9.69 11.49
CA LYS A 97 12.41 11.01 11.55
C LYS A 97 11.58 12.06 10.80
N PRO A 98 11.75 13.37 11.08
CA PRO A 98 10.97 14.43 10.44
C PRO A 98 11.00 14.40 8.91
N SER A 99 12.12 14.00 8.30
CA SER A 99 12.28 13.83 6.85
C SER A 99 11.43 12.73 6.24
N ALA A 100 10.87 11.84 7.06
CA ALA A 100 10.02 10.73 6.68
C ALA A 100 8.67 10.76 7.44
N ALA A 101 8.23 11.92 7.94
CA ALA A 101 7.03 12.03 8.76
C ALA A 101 5.75 11.57 8.05
N GLU A 102 5.70 11.65 6.71
CA GLU A 102 4.56 11.20 5.90
C GLU A 102 4.31 9.68 5.93
N ILE A 103 5.31 8.88 6.35
CA ILE A 103 5.17 7.42 6.55
C ILE A 103 4.93 7.02 8.01
N SER A 104 4.64 7.99 8.89
CA SER A 104 4.15 7.71 10.24
C SER A 104 2.82 6.95 10.17
N ASP A 105 2.68 5.92 11.00
CA ASP A 105 1.51 5.03 11.04
C ASP A 105 1.18 4.38 9.69
N ARG A 106 2.22 4.03 8.92
CA ARG A 106 2.07 3.34 7.64
C ARG A 106 2.93 2.08 7.54
N VAL A 107 2.46 1.12 6.75
CA VAL A 107 3.07 -0.20 6.55
C VAL A 107 3.42 -0.40 5.09
N ALA A 108 4.62 -0.90 4.82
CA ALA A 108 5.07 -1.29 3.49
C ALA A 108 5.38 -2.80 3.45
N PHE A 109 5.47 -3.34 2.24
CA PHE A 109 5.52 -4.78 1.97
C PHE A 109 6.61 -5.14 0.95
N TRP A 110 7.13 -6.36 1.03
CA TRP A 110 8.14 -6.92 0.12
C TRP A 110 8.11 -8.45 0.13
N GLY A 111 9.09 -9.08 -0.54
CA GLY A 111 9.25 -10.53 -0.54
C GLY A 111 8.12 -11.21 -1.30
N ALA A 112 7.40 -12.11 -0.64
CA ALA A 112 6.25 -12.82 -1.20
C ALA A 112 4.96 -11.99 -1.30
N VAL A 113 4.97 -10.73 -0.84
CA VAL A 113 3.82 -9.82 -0.95
C VAL A 113 3.91 -9.02 -2.25
N GLU A 114 2.90 -9.16 -3.11
CA GLU A 114 2.75 -8.39 -4.32
C GLU A 114 1.98 -7.09 -4.06
N VAL A 115 2.47 -5.96 -4.55
CA VAL A 115 1.80 -4.66 -4.44
C VAL A 115 1.40 -4.18 -5.84
N LEU A 116 0.09 -4.07 -6.09
CA LEU A 116 -0.46 -3.80 -7.42
C LEU A 116 -1.72 -2.91 -7.39
N SER A 117 -2.04 -2.29 -8.52
CA SER A 117 -3.17 -1.35 -8.73
C SER A 117 -4.29 -1.92 -9.57
#